data_AF-A0A7S3XG94-F1
#
_entry.id   AF-A0A7S3XG94-F1
#
_cell.length_a   1.000
_cell.length_b   1.000
_cell.length_c   1.000
_cell.angle_alpha   90.00
_cell.angle_beta   90.00
_cell.angle_gamma   90.00
#
_symmetry.space_group_name_H-M   'P 1'
#
loop_
_entity.id
_entity.type
_entity.pdbx_description
1 polymer ?
#
loop_
_entity_poly.entity_id
_entity_poly.type
_entity_poly.pdbx_seq_one_letter_code
_entity_poly.pdbx_strand_id
1 'polypeptide(L)'
;AMMATFRRYHLDHHTSQGVPGVDVDLPTRLEANLFQHKFGKFFWALNQPFFYSLRPLFVHPLPMNFYELVNWLVQIPFDIIVVKYLGWKSFFYLIGGLFMGL
;
A
#
# COMPACT_ATOMS: atom_id res chain seq x y z
N ALA A 1 -3.06 1.47 14.20
CA ALA A 1 -2.00 0.46 14.04
C ALA A 1 -1.33 0.70 12.70
N MET A 2 -0.04 1.05 12.70
CA MET A 2 0.74 1.15 11.47
C MET A 2 0.89 -0.28 10.90
N MET A 3 0.63 -0.51 9.61
CA MET A 3 0.97 -1.80 8.98
C MET A 3 2.44 -2.13 9.26
N ALA A 4 2.73 -3.34 9.75
CA ALA A 4 4.09 -3.75 10.10
C ALA A 4 5.08 -3.56 8.93
N THR A 5 4.60 -3.79 7.70
CA THR A 5 5.33 -3.56 6.44
C THR A 5 5.61 -2.09 6.17
N PHE A 6 4.64 -1.19 6.40
CA PHE A 6 4.80 0.24 6.16
C PHE A 6 5.99 0.80 6.92
N ARG A 7 6.19 0.38 8.18
CA ARG A 7 7.32 0.87 9.00
C ARG A 7 8.68 0.66 8.33
N ARG A 8 8.87 -0.46 7.61
CA ARG A 8 10.14 -0.79 6.95
C ARG A 8 10.36 0.08 5.74
N TYR A 9 9.41 0.09 4.81
CA TYR A 9 9.51 0.91 3.60
C TYR A 9 9.53 2.41 3.91
N HIS A 10 8.84 2.85 4.95
CA HIS A 10 8.88 4.24 5.42
C HIS A 10 10.27 4.62 5.97
N LEU A 11 10.95 3.69 6.65
CA LEU A 11 12.34 3.90 7.07
C LEU A 11 13.29 3.93 5.86
N ASP A 12 13.11 3.03 4.89
CA ASP A 12 13.88 3.02 3.65
C ASP A 12 13.69 4.35 2.89
N HIS A 13 12.45 4.85 2.83
CA HIS A 13 12.14 6.16 2.25
C HIS A 13 12.88 7.30 2.98
N HIS A 14 12.87 7.34 4.31
CA HIS A 14 13.56 8.41 5.04
C HIS A 14 15.09 8.31 5.00
N THR A 15 15.63 7.09 5.00
CA THR A 15 17.09 6.87 5.01
C THR A 15 17.71 6.95 3.62
N SER A 16 16.95 6.61 2.58
CA SER A 16 17.39 6.54 1.19
C SER A 16 16.45 7.29 0.25
N GLN A 17 15.97 8.46 0.68
CA GLN A 17 14.97 9.23 -0.05
C GLN A 17 15.44 9.57 -1.47
N GLY A 18 14.62 9.24 -2.46
CA GLY A 18 14.92 9.49 -3.87
C GLY A 18 15.92 8.52 -4.49
N VAL A 19 16.39 7.49 -3.77
CA VAL A 19 17.32 6.48 -4.31
C VAL A 19 16.55 5.46 -5.15
N PRO A 20 16.78 5.38 -6.48
CA PRO A 20 16.06 4.45 -7.34
C PRO A 20 16.26 2.99 -6.94
N GLY A 21 15.17 2.23 -6.86
CA GLY A 21 15.21 0.80 -6.50
C GLY A 21 15.28 0.52 -5.00
N VAL A 22 15.39 1.55 -4.15
CA VAL A 22 15.31 1.43 -2.68
C VAL A 22 14.10 2.21 -2.17
N ASP A 23 13.98 3.47 -2.59
CA ASP A 23 12.80 4.29 -2.30
C ASP A 23 11.64 3.88 -3.21
N VAL A 24 10.74 3.07 -2.66
CA VAL A 24 9.54 2.56 -3.33
C VAL A 24 8.44 3.60 -3.47
N ASP A 25 8.63 4.83 -2.97
CA ASP A 25 7.68 5.92 -3.15
C ASP A 25 7.83 6.58 -4.52
N LEU A 26 8.98 6.40 -5.17
CA LEU A 26 9.23 6.87 -6.52
C LEU A 26 8.40 6.11 -7.56
N PRO A 27 7.78 6.80 -8.53
CA PRO A 27 7.12 6.12 -9.63
C PRO A 27 8.14 5.39 -10.50
N THR A 28 7.75 4.21 -10.97
CA THR A 28 8.52 3.43 -11.95
C THR A 28 8.58 4.15 -13.29
N ARG A 29 9.55 3.79 -14.14
CA ARG A 29 9.61 4.28 -15.53
C ARG A 29 8.34 3.96 -16.32
N LEU A 30 7.71 2.81 -16.04
CA LEU A 30 6.44 2.43 -16.67
C LEU A 30 5.32 3.39 -16.27
N GLU A 31 5.13 3.65 -14.98
CA GLU A 31 4.14 4.61 -14.48
C GLU A 31 4.41 6.01 -15.05
N ALA A 32 5.68 6.45 -15.05
CA ALA A 32 6.06 7.74 -15.60
C ALA A 32 5.70 7.86 -17.09
N ASN A 33 5.89 6.80 -17.87
CA ASN A 33 5.57 6.77 -19.30
C ASN A 33 4.06 6.65 -19.59
N LEU A 34 3.31 5.93 -18.74
CA LEU A 34 1.85 5.79 -18.87
C LEU A 34 1.12 7.09 -18.52
N PHE A 35 1.58 7.81 -17.50
CA PHE A 35 0.88 8.97 -16.92
C PHE A 35 1.55 10.31 -17.29
N GLN A 36 1.82 10.52 -18.58
CA GLN A 36 2.52 11.71 -19.09
C GLN A 36 1.63 12.97 -19.17
N HIS A 37 0.34 12.80 -19.52
CA HIS A 37 -0.60 13.89 -19.80
C HIS A 37 -1.51 14.21 -18.60
N LYS A 38 -2.18 15.37 -18.61
CA LYS A 38 -2.95 15.89 -17.46
C LYS A 38 -3.97 14.89 -16.90
N PHE A 39 -4.76 14.25 -17.75
CA PHE A 39 -5.73 13.23 -17.32
C PHE A 39 -5.08 11.97 -16.76
N GLY A 40 -3.98 11.50 -17.37
CA GLY A 40 -3.20 10.39 -16.85
C GLY A 40 -2.63 10.69 -15.47
N LYS A 41 -2.07 11.89 -15.26
CA LYS A 41 -1.59 12.33 -13.94
C LYS A 41 -2.71 12.42 -12.91
N PHE A 42 -3.89 12.91 -13.32
CA PHE A 42 -5.07 12.95 -12.46
C PHE A 42 -5.53 11.55 -12.05
N PHE A 43 -5.64 10.62 -13.01
CA PHE A 43 -5.97 9.22 -12.72
C PHE A 43 -4.92 8.58 -11.81
N TRP A 44 -3.63 8.85 -12.06
CA TRP A 44 -2.55 8.36 -11.22
C TRP A 44 -2.67 8.86 -9.78
N ALA A 45 -2.94 10.16 -9.60
CA ALA A 45 -3.12 10.77 -8.28
C ALA A 45 -4.33 10.19 -7.53
N LEU A 46 -5.47 9.97 -8.21
CA LEU A 46 -6.66 9.36 -7.60
C LEU A 46 -6.42 7.92 -7.11
N ASN A 47 -5.54 7.20 -7.77
CA ASN A 47 -5.22 5.80 -7.44
C ASN A 47 -3.85 5.68 -6.74
N GLN A 48 -3.32 6.78 -6.19
CA GLN A 48 -2.01 6.79 -5.54
C GLN A 48 -1.92 5.73 -4.42
N PRO A 49 -2.92 5.57 -3.53
CA PRO A 49 -2.86 4.54 -2.48
C PRO A 49 -2.69 3.12 -3.02
N PHE A 50 -3.32 2.84 -4.18
CA PHE A 50 -3.22 1.54 -4.84
C PHE A 50 -1.82 1.32 -5.42
N PHE A 51 -1.30 2.28 -6.19
CA PHE A 51 0.05 2.18 -6.75
C PHE A 51 1.12 2.11 -5.66
N TYR A 52 1.00 2.96 -4.65
CA TYR A 52 1.87 3.01 -3.48
C TYR A 52 1.93 1.66 -2.74
N SER A 53 0.78 1.02 -2.52
CA SER A 53 0.71 -0.24 -1.77
C SER A 53 1.28 -1.43 -2.55
N LEU A 54 1.21 -1.41 -3.89
CA LEU A 54 1.65 -2.52 -4.73
C LEU A 54 3.09 -2.39 -5.23
N ARG A 55 3.59 -1.16 -5.45
CA ARG A 55 4.92 -0.91 -6.02
C ARG A 55 6.06 -1.64 -5.28
N PRO A 56 6.07 -1.72 -3.93
CA PRO A 56 7.15 -2.40 -3.21
C PRO A 56 7.29 -3.89 -3.61
N LEU A 57 6.20 -4.55 -4.01
CA LEU A 57 6.20 -5.96 -4.42
C LEU A 57 6.99 -6.21 -5.72
N PHE A 58 7.17 -5.18 -6.55
CA PHE A 58 7.84 -5.28 -7.84
C PHE A 58 9.18 -4.53 -7.90
N VAL A 59 9.34 -3.46 -7.11
CA VAL A 59 10.53 -2.61 -7.15
C VAL A 59 11.58 -3.05 -6.14
N HIS A 60 11.18 -3.32 -4.90
CA HIS A 60 12.09 -3.66 -3.81
C HIS A 60 11.42 -4.67 -2.86
N PRO A 61 11.18 -5.92 -3.31
CA PRO A 61 10.47 -6.91 -2.51
C PRO A 61 11.33 -7.34 -1.31
N LEU A 62 10.92 -6.92 -0.12
CA LEU A 62 11.54 -7.36 1.12
C LEU A 62 11.00 -8.74 1.55
N PRO A 63 11.86 -9.62 2.11
CA PRO A 63 11.38 -10.87 2.69
C PRO A 63 10.44 -10.59 3.87
N MET A 64 9.41 -11.43 4.00
CA MET A 64 8.46 -11.35 5.11
C MET A 64 9.18 -11.52 6.44
N ASN A 65 8.94 -10.61 7.36
CA ASN A 65 9.45 -10.69 8.71
C ASN A 65 8.39 -11.26 9.68
N PHE A 66 8.82 -11.53 10.91
CA PHE A 66 7.95 -12.06 11.96
C PHE A 66 6.74 -11.16 12.28
N TYR A 67 6.93 -9.84 12.34
CA TYR A 67 5.84 -8.90 12.66
C TYR A 67 4.80 -8.80 11.55
N GLU A 68 5.22 -8.93 10.28
CA GLU A 68 4.33 -8.98 9.13
C GLU A 68 3.51 -10.26 9.14
N LEU A 69 4.12 -11.40 9.48
CA LEU A 69 3.40 -12.65 9.69
C LEU A 69 2.35 -12.53 10.80
N VAL A 70 2.71 -11.97 11.96
CA VAL A 70 1.76 -11.72 13.05
C VAL A 70 0.65 -10.78 12.60
N ASN A 71 0.97 -9.72 11.84
CA ASN A 71 -0.02 -8.80 11.30
C ASN A 71 -1.04 -9.53 10.41
N TRP A 72 -0.60 -10.43 9.53
CA TRP A 72 -1.48 -11.27 8.72
C TRP A 72 -2.36 -12.20 9.57
N LEU A 73 -1.76 -12.84 10.58
CA LEU A 73 -2.47 -13.75 11.47
C LEU A 73 -3.53 -13.05 12.33
N VAL A 74 -3.42 -11.74 12.56
CA VAL A 74 -4.42 -10.95 13.29
C VAL A 74 -5.45 -10.35 12.33
N GLN A 75 -5.00 -9.77 11.22
CA GLN A 75 -5.86 -9.04 10.28
C GLN A 75 -6.82 -9.99 9.55
N ILE A 76 -6.38 -11.17 9.10
CA ILE A 76 -7.23 -12.11 8.38
C ILE A 76 -8.42 -12.58 9.26
N PRO A 77 -8.22 -13.07 10.50
CA PRO A 77 -9.35 -13.41 11.37
C PRO A 77 -10.25 -12.22 11.70
N PHE A 78 -9.68 -11.02 11.88
CA PHE A 78 -10.47 -9.81 12.10
C PHE A 78 -11.41 -9.53 10.92
N ASP A 79 -10.90 -9.57 9.68
CA ASP A 79 -11.68 -9.36 8.47
C ASP A 79 -12.77 -10.44 8.31
N ILE A 80 -12.44 -11.70 8.62
CA ILE A 80 -13.42 -12.81 8.64
C ILE A 80 -14.53 -12.55 9.66
N ILE A 81 -14.19 -12.08 10.86
CA ILE A 81 -15.17 -11.73 11.90
C ILE A 81 -16.05 -10.57 11.42
N VAL A 82 -15.47 -9.53 10.83
CA VAL A 82 -16.24 -8.40 10.27
C VAL A 82 -17.23 -8.89 9.21
N VAL A 83 -16.79 -9.70 8.24
CA VAL A 83 -17.67 -10.21 7.20
C VAL A 83 -18.75 -11.11 7.78
N LYS A 84 -18.40 -11.99 8.73
CA LYS A 84 -19.34 -12.94 9.34
C LYS A 84 -20.43 -12.28 10.17
N TYR A 85 -20.09 -11.26 10.96
CA TYR A 85 -21.02 -10.66 11.93
C TYR A 85 -21.60 -9.31 11.48
N LEU A 86 -20.89 -8.55 10.63
CA LEU A 86 -21.29 -7.22 10.16
C LEU A 86 -21.58 -7.17 8.65
N GLY A 87 -21.27 -8.25 7.93
CA GLY A 87 -21.53 -8.40 6.50
C GLY A 87 -20.53 -7.68 5.59
N TRP A 88 -20.62 -8.00 4.29
CA TRP A 88 -19.73 -7.45 3.25
C TRP A 88 -19.78 -5.92 3.12
N LYS A 89 -20.93 -5.30 3.39
CA LYS A 89 -21.06 -3.84 3.35
C LYS A 89 -20.11 -3.16 4.34
N SER A 90 -20.01 -3.70 5.55
CA SER A 90 -19.12 -3.18 6.59
C SER A 90 -17.65 -3.38 6.23
N PHE A 91 -17.31 -4.53 5.63
CA PHE A 91 -15.96 -4.78 5.12
C PHE A 91 -15.54 -3.76 4.04
N PHE A 92 -16.40 -3.53 3.03
CA PHE A 92 -16.12 -2.52 2.00
C PHE A 92 -16.15 -1.09 2.53
N TYR A 93 -16.93 -0.81 3.58
CA TYR A 93 -16.87 0.48 4.27
C TYR A 93 -15.49 0.70 4.91
N LEU A 94 -14.91 -0.31 5.56
CA LEU A 94 -13.55 -0.22 6.12
C LEU A 94 -12.48 -0.03 5.03
N ILE A 95 -12.59 -0.74 3.90
CA ILE A 95 -11.71 -0.53 2.74
C ILE A 95 -11.87 0.90 2.20
N GLY A 96 -13.09 1.40 2.04
CA GLY A 96 -13.35 2.77 1.60
C GLY A 96 -12.73 3.80 2.54
N GLY A 97 -12.81 3.55 3.85
CA GLY A 97 -12.16 4.37 4.88
C GLY A 97 -10.64 4.47 4.70
N LEU A 98 -9.97 3.39 4.27
CA LEU A 98 -8.53 3.42 3.96
C LEU A 98 -8.21 4.40 2.82
N PHE A 99 -9.03 4.43 1.77
CA PHE A 99 -8.81 5.34 0.64
C PHE A 99 -9.09 6.81 0.97
N MET A 100 -9.98 7.09 1.92
CA MET A 100 -10.32 8.46 2.32
C MET A 100 -9.48 9.00 3.48
N GLY A 101 -8.90 8.12 4.29
CA GLY A 101 -8.12 8.49 5.49
C GLY A 101 -6.61 8.63 5.27
N LEU A 102 -6.12 8.30 4.07
CA LEU A 102 -4.76 8.59 3.60
C LEU A 102 -4.66 10.01 3.04
#